data_AF-A0A2U8US92-F1
#
_entry.id   AF-A0A2U8US92-F1
#
_cell.length_a   1.000
_cell.length_b   1.000
_cell.length_c   1.000
_cell.angle_alpha   90.00
_cell.angle_beta   90.00
_cell.angle_gamma   90.00
#
_symmetry.space_group_name_H-M   'P 1'
#
loop_
_entity.id
_entity.type
_entity.pdbx_description
1 polymer ?
#
loop_
_entity_poly.entity_id
_entity_poly.type
_entity_poly.pdbx_seq_one_letter_code
_entity_poly.pdbx_strand_id
1 'polypeptide(L)' 'DNPQNPNPGNPGGGTVDPVEAAKTEAKTAIDASAELSDLVKEALKRQVEATTTEAAARDLKTKADALVSAVKALSGSVT' A
#
# COMPACT_ATOMS: atom_id res chain seq x y z
N ASP A 1 -24.89 -44.36 21.25
CA ASP A 1 -25.37 -42.97 21.35
C ASP A 1 -24.29 -42.13 22.02
N ASN A 2 -23.55 -41.34 21.25
CA ASN A 2 -22.76 -40.22 21.74
C ASN A 2 -22.80 -39.18 20.61
N PRO A 3 -23.67 -38.16 20.67
CA PRO A 3 -23.86 -37.23 19.58
C PRO A 3 -22.57 -36.43 19.41
N GLN A 4 -21.99 -36.52 18.21
CA GLN A 4 -20.93 -35.64 17.76
C GLN A 4 -21.39 -34.20 17.98
N ASN A 5 -20.67 -33.44 18.82
CA ASN A 5 -20.79 -32.00 18.91
C ASN A 5 -19.88 -31.40 17.82
N PRO A 6 -20.38 -30.93 16.67
CA PRO A 6 -19.56 -30.18 15.76
C PRO A 6 -19.40 -28.78 16.36
N ASN A 7 -18.21 -28.49 16.90
CA ASN A 7 -17.86 -27.12 17.26
C ASN A 7 -18.02 -26.23 16.01
N PRO A 8 -18.94 -25.25 15.98
CA PRO A 8 -19.04 -24.27 14.91
C PRO A 8 -18.04 -23.16 15.20
N GLY A 9 -16.75 -23.50 15.15
CA GLY A 9 -15.66 -22.58 15.41
C GLY A 9 -15.25 -21.85 14.13
N ASN A 10 -16.03 -20.84 13.75
CA ASN A 10 -15.70 -19.73 12.86
C ASN A 10 -15.08 -20.07 11.48
N PRO A 11 -15.76 -19.80 10.34
CA PRO A 11 -15.04 -19.64 9.09
C PRO A 11 -14.22 -18.36 9.25
N GLY A 12 -12.94 -18.49 9.58
CA GLY A 12 -12.00 -17.38 9.59
C GLY A 12 -11.93 -16.81 8.19
N GLY A 13 -12.86 -15.92 7.85
CA GLY A 13 -12.68 -14.96 6.78
C GLY A 13 -11.38 -14.26 7.11
N GLY A 14 -10.32 -14.62 6.39
CA GLY A 14 -9.00 -14.07 6.59
C GLY A 14 -9.11 -12.57 6.38
N THR A 15 -9.31 -11.82 7.45
CA THR A 15 -9.22 -10.38 7.43
C THR A 15 -7.80 -10.09 7.01
N VAL A 16 -7.63 -9.63 5.77
CA VAL A 16 -6.34 -9.12 5.30
C VAL A 16 -5.85 -8.16 6.37
N ASP A 17 -4.62 -8.35 6.82
CA ASP A 17 -4.03 -7.46 7.80
C ASP A 17 -4.14 -6.02 7.26
N PRO A 18 -4.71 -5.08 8.02
CA PRO A 18 -4.98 -3.73 7.51
C PRO A 18 -3.69 -2.99 7.13
N VAL A 19 -2.55 -3.34 7.73
CA VAL A 19 -1.24 -2.81 7.35
C VAL A 19 -0.82 -3.39 6.01
N GLU A 20 -0.94 -4.69 5.81
CA GLU A 20 -0.60 -5.34 4.54
C GLU A 20 -1.50 -4.85 3.39
N ALA A 21 -2.80 -4.67 3.64
CA ALA A 21 -3.72 -4.07 2.67
C ALA A 21 -3.29 -2.64 2.30
N ALA A 22 -2.98 -1.79 3.28
CA ALA A 22 -2.51 -0.43 3.05
C ALA A 22 -1.17 -0.40 2.29
N LYS A 23 -0.25 -1.35 2.58
CA LYS A 23 1.01 -1.49 1.84
C LYS A 23 0.79 -1.88 0.39
N THR A 24 -0.10 -2.85 0.13
CA THR A 24 -0.45 -3.25 -1.24
C THR A 24 -1.00 -2.07 -2.02
N GLU A 25 -1.97 -1.35 -1.45
CA GLU A 25 -2.53 -0.15 -2.09
C GLU A 25 -1.48 0.92 -2.40
N ALA A 26 -0.58 1.20 -1.44
CA ALA A 26 0.48 2.18 -1.62
C ALA A 26 1.46 1.76 -2.74
N LYS A 27 1.89 0.49 -2.75
CA LYS A 27 2.76 -0.06 -3.81
C LYS A 27 2.09 0.04 -5.18
N THR A 28 0.81 -0.33 -5.29
CA THR A 28 0.05 -0.23 -6.54
C THR A 28 -0.05 1.21 -7.05
N ALA A 29 -0.30 2.17 -6.17
CA ALA A 29 -0.32 3.59 -6.54
C ALA A 29 1.05 4.08 -7.05
N ILE A 30 2.13 3.69 -6.39
CA ILE A 30 3.51 4.01 -6.80
C ILE A 30 3.82 3.41 -8.17
N ASP A 31 3.50 2.13 -8.41
CA ASP A 31 3.77 1.46 -9.68
C ASP A 31 2.98 2.08 -10.85
N ALA A 32 1.71 2.45 -10.60
CA ALA A 32 0.84 3.09 -11.58
C ALA A 32 1.25 4.53 -11.96
N SER A 33 2.14 5.15 -11.19
CA SER A 33 2.58 6.53 -11.45
C SER A 33 3.48 6.61 -12.68
N ALA A 34 2.98 7.17 -13.78
CA ALA A 34 3.75 7.31 -15.03
C ALA A 34 4.89 8.35 -14.93
N GLU A 35 4.73 9.34 -14.05
CA GLU A 35 5.64 10.48 -13.92
C GLU A 35 6.90 10.16 -13.11
N LEU A 36 6.85 9.11 -12.27
CA LEU A 36 7.99 8.73 -11.44
C LEU A 36 8.97 7.83 -12.21
N SER A 37 10.27 8.07 -12.03
CA SER A 37 11.30 7.16 -12.52
C SER A 37 11.36 5.87 -11.70
N ASP A 38 11.89 4.80 -12.30
CA ASP A 38 11.95 3.47 -11.67
C ASP A 38 12.72 3.48 -10.35
N LEU A 39 13.79 4.28 -10.26
CA LEU A 39 14.58 4.43 -9.02
C LEU A 39 13.76 5.05 -7.89
N VAL A 40 12.94 6.07 -8.21
CA VAL A 40 12.07 6.72 -7.21
C VAL A 40 10.96 5.77 -6.79
N LYS A 41 10.35 5.04 -7.73
CA LYS A 41 9.36 4.01 -7.41
C LYS A 41 9.92 2.96 -6.47
N GLU A 42 11.12 2.45 -6.76
CA GLU A 42 11.76 1.43 -5.94
C GLU A 42 12.09 1.93 -4.53
N ALA A 43 12.60 3.16 -4.40
CA ALA A 43 12.87 3.76 -3.08
C ALA A 43 11.60 3.96 -2.25
N LEU A 44 10.48 4.35 -2.87
CA LEU A 44 9.19 4.47 -2.20
C LEU A 44 8.62 3.11 -1.80
N LYS A 45 8.73 2.09 -2.65
CA LYS A 45 8.27 0.73 -2.35
C LYS A 45 8.98 0.13 -1.14
N ARG A 46 10.31 0.33 -1.03
CA ARG A 46 11.08 -0.10 0.15
C ARG A 46 10.62 0.58 1.44
N GLN A 47 10.29 1.87 1.39
CA GLN A 47 9.73 2.59 2.54
C GLN A 47 8.37 2.03 2.94
N VAL A 48 7.50 1.74 1.96
CA VAL A 48 6.20 1.10 2.22
C VAL A 48 6.39 -0.26 2.87
N GLU A 49 7.33 -1.09 2.40
CA GLU A 49 7.62 -2.39 3.00
C GLU A 49 8.10 -2.31 4.45
N ALA A 50 8.91 -1.29 4.77
CA ALA A 50 9.46 -1.07 6.10
C ALA A 50 8.40 -0.60 7.13
N THR A 51 7.20 -0.20 6.69
CA THR A 51 6.15 0.23 7.64
C THR A 51 5.55 -0.94 8.40
N THR A 52 5.20 -0.72 9.67
CA THR A 52 4.56 -1.71 10.55
C THR A 52 3.17 -1.28 11.01
N THR A 53 2.70 -0.11 10.57
CA THR A 53 1.39 0.45 10.94
C THR A 53 0.64 0.94 9.71
N GLU A 54 -0.68 0.77 9.73
CA GLU A 54 -1.59 1.17 8.64
C GLU A 54 -1.51 2.69 8.39
N ALA A 55 -1.46 3.49 9.46
CA ALA A 55 -1.37 4.94 9.37
C ALA A 55 -0.09 5.38 8.64
N ALA A 56 1.05 4.76 8.92
CA ALA A 56 2.30 5.08 8.24
C ALA A 56 2.27 4.68 6.75
N ALA A 57 1.66 3.55 6.40
CA ALA A 57 1.49 3.14 5.01
C ALA A 57 0.59 4.12 4.23
N ARG A 58 -0.49 4.61 4.85
CA ARG A 58 -1.38 5.63 4.27
C ARG A 58 -0.72 7.00 4.12
N ASP A 59 0.08 7.41 5.10
CA ASP A 59 0.87 8.64 5.03
C ASP A 59 1.89 8.57 3.89
N LEU A 60 2.58 7.44 3.72
CA LEU A 60 3.50 7.22 2.59
C LEU A 60 2.79 7.28 1.23
N LYS A 61 1.58 6.72 1.11
CA LYS A 61 0.76 6.86 -0.11
C LYS A 61 0.49 8.33 -0.43
N THR A 62 0.05 9.09 0.57
CA THR A 62 -0.22 10.54 0.41
C THR A 62 1.05 11.31 0.00
N LYS A 63 2.20 11.00 0.60
CA LYS A 63 3.49 11.58 0.22
C LYS A 63 3.92 11.20 -1.19
N ALA A 64 3.67 9.96 -1.62
CA ALA A 64 3.94 9.51 -2.98
C ALA A 64 3.09 10.29 -3.99
N ASP A 65 1.79 10.45 -3.74
CA ASP A 65 0.88 11.24 -4.60
C ASP A 65 1.31 12.72 -4.70
N ALA A 66 1.75 13.31 -3.58
CA ALA A 66 2.29 14.67 -3.56
C ALA A 66 3.58 14.77 -4.38
N LEU A 67 4.47 13.77 -4.29
CA LEU A 67 5.69 13.72 -5.09
C LEU A 67 5.39 13.59 -6.58
N VAL A 68 4.44 12.72 -6.97
CA VAL A 68 3.97 12.59 -8.36
C VAL A 68 3.49 13.94 -8.89
N SER A 69 2.66 14.63 -8.10
CA SER A 69 2.13 15.95 -8.46
C SER A 69 3.24 16.99 -8.64
N ALA A 70 4.24 16.99 -7.76
CA ALA A 70 5.40 17.88 -7.85
C ALA A 70 6.25 17.60 -9.09
N VAL A 71 6.54 16.32 -9.40
CA VAL A 71 7.30 15.92 -10.59
C VAL A 71 6.57 16.33 -11.86
N LYS A 72 5.25 16.11 -11.92
CA LYS A 72 4.42 16.54 -13.06
C LYS A 72 4.46 18.05 -13.27
N ALA A 73 4.32 18.83 -12.20
CA ALA A 73 4.40 20.29 -12.27
C ALA A 73 5.78 20.77 -12.74
N LEU A 74 6.84 20.10 -12.28
CA LEU A 74 8.21 20.40 -12.71
C LEU A 74 8.40 20.08 -14.20
N SER A 75 7.97 18.90 -14.66
CA SER A 75 8.02 18.49 -16.07
C SER A 75 7.26 19.44 -16.99
N GLY A 76 6.11 19.95 -16.53
CA GLY A 76 5.33 20.96 -17.26
C GLY A 76 5.91 22.38 -17.19
N SER A 77 6.83 22.66 -16.26
CA SER A 77 7.45 23.99 -16.09
C SER A 77 8.73 24.16 -16.91
N VAL A 78 9.29 23.09 -17.47
CA VAL A 78 10.52 23.13 -18.28
C VAL A 78 10.23 23.30 -19.79
N THR A 79 8.96 23.49 -20.16
CA THR A 79 8.50 23.81 -21.53
C THR A 79 8.32 25.30 -21.73
#